data_AF-A0A871XYB6-F1
#
_entry.id   AF-A0A871XYB6-F1
#
_cell.length_a   1.000
_cell.length_b   1.000
_cell.length_c   1.000
_cell.angle_alpha   90.00
_cell.angle_beta   90.00
_cell.angle_gamma   90.00
#
_symmetry.space_group_name_H-M   'P 1'
#
loop_
_entity.id
_entity.type
_entity.pdbx_description
1 polymer ?
#
loop_
_entity_poly.entity_id
_entity_poly.type
_entity_poly.pdbx_seq_one_letter_code
_entity_poly.pdbx_strand_id
1 'polypeptide(L)'
;MVINNGAKPPVNPPEDGPDNPTIEDVTTTPEVETPEVDTTVVNTLNANPSFVMPTDSPEEEPVAPEVPAGPTPEELAEIAHKEAVAKAAELQSSRAKLEREAQILIEEIALKEDSAQKFAEWVEHHRRTFLWKMLSKMNEQLDRISDKQREYESTVSAVELPQPGELVRYRKRFHATILSGLAFVGVGGLAWWLIINYVPYGWVAKIAVTTAQIIQWLIGIFTSTLLAALILYYRDWRRFDWKVKTLNHKLRDVAQGVDKVRREEVRLASLYPQVKDWLEIIGYSLNRPWSMNSKWFKSYISDLNQDEFPFSLRIAQAQETDPASMHELQGNTMKRYAVRGWRTRVLKDQILAIAQKVGLPLERMTVDGVDQDISYSPGGPRNELRKGLENTEALELVARRQLIPLTFKVQSEEITKSRPPVKENRTNALDVIQADLAGLEEEERVDWDAFLKEPIGPFDGVVTPFSLASLAPGQVMAGFHEKMKSHFVVPKRMEALAASNPDARVETYNESANLPMDIVIRMDLSDKLPPHAIKINPSAARSAEPTPISRPVIDDEEDDD
;
A
#
# COMPACT_ATOMS: atom_id res chain seq x y z
N MET A 1 -21.25 11.47 -49.72
CA MET A 1 -20.92 12.39 -50.83
C MET A 1 -21.29 13.79 -50.37
N VAL A 2 -20.51 14.80 -50.80
CA VAL A 2 -20.61 16.24 -50.51
C VAL A 2 -19.80 16.74 -49.31
N ILE A 3 -18.64 17.27 -49.69
CA ILE A 3 -17.71 18.16 -48.99
C ILE A 3 -18.36 19.56 -48.97
N ASN A 4 -18.26 20.31 -47.88
CA ASN A 4 -18.49 21.75 -47.93
C ASN A 4 -17.34 22.49 -47.22
N ASN A 5 -16.69 23.35 -48.01
CA ASN A 5 -15.54 24.18 -47.69
C ASN A 5 -15.97 25.65 -47.69
N GLY A 6 -15.35 26.44 -46.81
CA GLY A 6 -15.20 27.89 -46.94
C GLY A 6 -16.02 28.69 -45.93
N ALA A 7 -15.62 29.87 -45.46
CA ALA A 7 -14.37 30.62 -45.51
C ALA A 7 -14.49 31.78 -44.50
N LYS A 8 -13.38 32.22 -43.90
CA LYS A 8 -13.16 33.50 -43.18
C LYS A 8 -12.38 34.46 -44.12
N PRO A 9 -12.03 35.73 -43.77
CA PRO A 9 -12.58 36.83 -42.94
C PRO A 9 -12.59 38.18 -43.77
N PRO A 10 -12.50 39.46 -43.27
CA PRO A 10 -11.42 40.11 -42.45
C PRO A 10 -11.93 41.06 -41.31
N VAL A 11 -11.27 41.29 -40.16
CA VAL A 11 -10.14 42.20 -39.75
C VAL A 11 -10.39 43.73 -39.86
N ASN A 12 -10.54 44.44 -38.72
CA ASN A 12 -9.60 45.48 -38.22
C ASN A 12 -9.99 46.13 -36.84
N PRO A 13 -9.00 46.65 -36.06
CA PRO A 13 -9.12 47.37 -34.76
C PRO A 13 -8.96 48.90 -34.97
N PRO A 14 -8.58 49.79 -34.00
CA PRO A 14 -8.45 49.75 -32.52
C PRO A 14 -9.19 50.93 -31.80
N GLU A 15 -9.20 51.03 -30.46
CA GLU A 15 -9.13 52.33 -29.74
C GLU A 15 -8.90 52.20 -28.22
N ASP A 16 -8.29 53.25 -27.67
CA ASP A 16 -7.53 53.43 -26.42
C ASP A 16 -8.34 53.53 -25.10
N GLY A 17 -7.62 53.43 -23.97
CA GLY A 17 -8.07 53.69 -22.58
C GLY A 17 -8.38 55.17 -22.26
N PRO A 18 -8.37 55.65 -20.99
CA PRO A 18 -7.52 55.23 -19.87
C PRO A 18 -8.26 55.03 -18.52
N ASP A 19 -7.57 54.49 -17.51
CA ASP A 19 -7.46 55.12 -16.17
C ASP A 19 -6.55 54.30 -15.25
N ASN A 20 -5.55 55.00 -14.72
CA ASN A 20 -4.65 54.62 -13.62
C ASN A 20 -5.10 55.40 -12.37
N PRO A 21 -4.86 54.92 -11.15
CA PRO A 21 -3.73 55.54 -10.42
C PRO A 21 -2.88 54.57 -9.57
N THR A 22 -1.56 54.82 -9.67
CA THR A 22 -0.58 55.04 -8.58
C THR A 22 -0.58 54.06 -7.39
N ILE A 23 0.31 53.07 -7.38
CA ILE A 23 1.65 53.06 -6.72
C ILE A 23 1.60 53.36 -5.21
N GLU A 24 1.72 52.30 -4.40
CA GLU A 24 2.56 52.32 -3.20
C GLU A 24 3.51 51.12 -3.24
N ASP A 25 4.74 51.43 -2.86
CA ASP A 25 5.97 50.68 -2.98
C ASP A 25 6.24 49.98 -1.64
N VAL A 26 6.25 48.65 -1.61
CA VAL A 26 6.89 47.88 -0.53
C VAL A 26 7.64 46.73 -1.15
N THR A 27 8.95 46.89 -1.16
CA THR A 27 9.94 45.87 -1.48
C THR A 27 9.97 44.83 -0.35
N THR A 28 9.54 43.60 -0.62
CA THR A 28 9.91 42.44 0.19
C THR A 28 9.98 41.18 -0.66
N THR A 29 11.21 40.73 -0.86
CA THR A 29 11.63 39.43 -1.40
C THR A 29 10.96 38.28 -0.61
N PRO A 30 10.33 37.28 -1.25
CA PRO A 30 10.02 36.03 -0.58
C PRO A 30 11.18 35.05 -0.80
N GLU A 31 11.86 34.80 0.30
CA GLU A 31 12.82 33.75 0.54
C GLU A 31 12.14 32.37 0.46
N VAL A 32 12.91 31.38 0.05
CA VAL A 32 12.49 30.00 -0.21
C VAL A 32 12.22 29.30 1.13
N GLU A 33 10.96 29.01 1.44
CA GLU A 33 10.59 28.11 2.54
C GLU A 33 10.76 26.65 2.13
N THR A 34 11.86 26.04 2.58
CA THR A 34 11.98 24.59 2.74
C THR A 34 11.32 24.15 4.06
N PRO A 35 10.61 23.01 4.09
CA PRO A 35 9.96 22.54 5.31
C PRO A 35 10.98 22.02 6.34
N GLU A 36 10.92 22.61 7.54
CA GLU A 36 11.62 22.15 8.73
C GLU A 36 11.15 20.74 9.12
N VAL A 37 12.13 19.86 9.34
CA VAL A 37 11.97 18.56 9.98
C VAL A 37 12.03 18.78 11.48
N ASP A 38 10.94 18.41 12.15
CA ASP A 38 10.78 18.41 13.59
C ASP A 38 11.63 17.29 14.22
N THR A 39 12.87 17.60 14.62
CA THR A 39 13.67 16.74 15.51
C THR A 39 13.83 17.44 16.85
N THR A 40 12.92 17.11 17.76
CA THR A 40 13.09 17.32 19.20
C THR A 40 14.13 16.33 19.73
N VAL A 41 15.39 16.77 19.87
CA VAL A 41 16.34 16.13 20.78
C VAL A 41 17.02 17.20 21.64
N VAL A 42 16.79 17.05 22.93
CA VAL A 42 17.31 17.80 24.06
C VAL A 42 18.85 17.87 23.99
N ASN A 43 19.41 19.08 23.91
CA ASN A 43 20.85 19.31 24.01
C ASN A 43 21.13 20.21 25.22
N THR A 44 21.58 19.60 26.31
CA THR A 44 22.08 20.27 27.52
C THR A 44 23.57 19.98 27.71
N LEU A 45 24.34 21.07 27.88
CA LEU A 45 25.69 21.18 28.47
C LEU A 45 26.87 20.81 27.53
N ASN A 46 27.60 21.75 26.91
CA ASN A 46 28.48 22.81 27.45
C ASN A 46 29.77 22.28 28.10
N ALA A 47 30.90 22.30 27.38
CA ALA A 47 32.24 22.69 27.87
C ALA A 47 33.31 22.55 26.76
N ASN A 48 33.86 23.70 26.34
CA ASN A 48 35.05 23.85 25.49
C ASN A 48 36.27 24.06 26.42
N PRO A 49 37.42 23.39 26.25
CA PRO A 49 38.64 23.85 26.88
C PRO A 49 39.45 24.75 25.92
N SER A 50 39.57 26.02 26.34
CA SER A 50 40.44 27.04 25.77
C SER A 50 41.91 26.75 26.10
N PHE A 51 42.75 26.68 25.08
CA PHE A 51 44.21 26.53 25.16
C PHE A 51 44.85 27.91 25.41
N VAL A 52 45.59 28.07 26.51
CA VAL A 52 46.35 29.29 26.84
C VAL A 52 47.84 28.94 26.93
N MET A 53 48.65 29.67 26.16
CA MET A 53 50.12 29.63 26.15
C MET A 53 50.69 30.51 27.27
N PRO A 54 51.82 30.16 27.91
CA PRO A 54 52.54 31.08 28.80
C PRO A 54 53.66 31.84 28.08
N THR A 55 53.82 33.11 28.46
CA THR A 55 54.82 34.06 27.98
C THR A 55 55.94 34.22 29.01
N ASP A 56 57.15 34.45 28.51
CA ASP A 56 58.43 34.65 29.21
C ASP A 56 58.55 35.92 30.09
N SER A 57 59.55 35.84 31.00
CA SER A 57 60.41 36.90 31.59
C SER A 57 60.03 37.52 32.95
N PRO A 58 61.01 37.99 33.79
CA PRO A 58 62.46 37.73 33.85
C PRO A 58 63.03 37.39 35.26
N GLU A 59 64.35 37.22 35.30
CA GLU A 59 65.31 36.98 36.40
C GLU A 59 65.17 37.84 37.68
N GLU A 60 65.46 37.24 38.85
CA GLU A 60 66.42 37.75 39.86
C GLU A 60 66.67 36.71 40.98
N GLU A 61 67.92 36.31 41.19
CA GLU A 61 68.47 35.65 42.39
C GLU A 61 68.69 36.68 43.54
N PRO A 62 69.15 36.32 44.76
CA PRO A 62 68.93 35.16 45.63
C PRO A 62 68.56 35.61 47.08
N VAL A 63 68.30 34.66 48.00
CA VAL A 63 68.83 34.54 49.39
C VAL A 63 67.99 33.52 50.17
N ALA A 64 68.69 32.54 50.74
CA ALA A 64 68.20 31.40 51.52
C ALA A 64 67.62 31.80 52.91
N PRO A 65 67.18 30.85 53.74
CA PRO A 65 66.13 29.83 53.57
C PRO A 65 65.10 29.92 54.71
N GLU A 66 63.93 29.30 54.57
CA GLU A 66 63.28 28.63 55.71
C GLU A 66 62.23 27.63 55.19
N VAL A 67 62.60 26.35 55.30
CA VAL A 67 61.74 25.20 55.04
C VAL A 67 60.79 25.02 56.23
N PRO A 68 59.48 24.88 55.99
CA PRO A 68 58.73 23.84 56.66
C PRO A 68 58.35 22.78 55.63
N ALA A 69 58.87 21.58 55.89
CA ALA A 69 58.62 20.29 55.26
C ALA A 69 57.65 20.30 54.08
N GLY A 70 58.21 20.34 52.87
CA GLY A 70 57.51 19.84 51.69
C GLY A 70 57.19 18.34 51.87
N PRO A 71 56.11 17.85 51.24
CA PRO A 71 55.69 16.46 51.36
C PRO A 71 56.85 15.54 51.00
N THR A 72 57.01 14.45 51.75
CA THR A 72 58.09 13.49 51.51
C THR A 72 58.00 12.95 50.07
N PRO A 73 59.11 12.49 49.47
CA PRO A 73 59.08 11.87 48.13
C PRO A 73 58.05 10.74 47.99
N GLU A 74 57.68 10.11 49.11
CA GLU A 74 56.62 9.11 49.20
C GLU A 74 55.21 9.70 49.02
N GLU A 75 54.93 10.86 49.60
CA GLU A 75 53.63 11.55 49.48
C GLU A 75 53.38 12.08 48.06
N LEU A 76 54.43 12.58 47.37
CA LEU A 76 54.35 13.00 45.96
C LEU A 76 54.14 11.81 45.01
N ALA A 77 54.75 10.66 45.30
CA ALA A 77 54.51 9.43 44.54
C ALA A 77 53.08 8.90 44.75
N GLU A 78 52.53 9.06 45.95
CA GLU A 78 51.15 8.67 46.27
C GLU A 78 50.11 9.55 45.56
N ILE A 79 50.38 10.87 45.44
CA ILE A 79 49.53 11.81 44.70
C ILE A 79 49.57 11.50 43.20
N ALA A 80 50.76 11.30 42.62
CA ALA A 80 50.91 10.94 41.21
C ALA A 80 50.26 9.58 40.87
N HIS A 81 50.32 8.61 41.79
CA HIS A 81 49.62 7.33 41.64
C HIS A 81 48.09 7.51 41.72
N LYS A 82 47.58 8.35 42.63
CA LYS A 82 46.15 8.67 42.73
C LYS A 82 45.63 9.38 41.46
N GLU A 83 46.39 10.32 40.91
CA GLU A 83 46.05 11.00 39.65
C GLU A 83 46.10 10.05 38.44
N ALA A 84 47.10 9.17 38.36
CA ALA A 84 47.19 8.16 37.31
C ALA A 84 46.02 7.16 37.37
N VAL A 85 45.63 6.73 38.57
CA VAL A 85 44.47 5.85 38.79
C VAL A 85 43.16 6.58 38.47
N ALA A 86 43.02 7.85 38.84
CA ALA A 86 41.84 8.66 38.51
C ALA A 86 41.69 8.85 36.99
N LYS A 87 42.79 9.16 36.28
CA LYS A 87 42.80 9.30 34.82
C LYS A 87 42.55 7.97 34.11
N ALA A 88 43.07 6.86 34.65
CA ALA A 88 42.76 5.53 34.13
C ALA A 88 41.28 5.16 34.33
N ALA A 89 40.68 5.51 35.48
CA ALA A 89 39.26 5.31 35.74
C ALA A 89 38.37 6.19 34.84
N GLU A 90 38.76 7.44 34.57
CA GLU A 90 38.07 8.33 33.65
C GLU A 90 38.10 7.77 32.22
N LEU A 91 39.27 7.32 31.74
CA LEU A 91 39.42 6.69 30.42
C LEU A 91 38.65 5.36 30.31
N GLN A 92 38.56 4.59 31.39
CA GLN A 92 37.71 3.38 31.40
C GLN A 92 36.23 3.74 31.33
N SER A 93 35.80 4.81 32.00
CA SER A 93 34.41 5.27 31.95
C SER A 93 34.03 5.83 30.59
N SER A 94 34.94 6.56 29.92
CA SER A 94 34.71 7.09 28.56
C SER A 94 34.72 5.98 27.52
N ARG A 95 35.61 4.99 27.65
CA ARG A 95 35.60 3.79 26.81
C ARG A 95 34.30 3.00 26.97
N ALA A 96 33.82 2.82 28.21
CA ALA A 96 32.56 2.13 28.46
C ALA A 96 31.34 2.90 27.90
N LYS A 97 31.37 4.24 27.89
CA LYS A 97 30.34 5.06 27.22
C LYS A 97 30.39 4.88 25.70
N LEU A 98 31.57 4.97 25.10
CA LEU A 98 31.76 4.78 23.66
C LEU A 98 31.38 3.36 23.20
N GLU A 99 31.69 2.33 24.00
CA GLU A 99 31.28 0.95 23.72
C GLU A 99 29.76 0.81 23.76
N ARG A 100 29.06 1.47 24.69
CA ARG A 100 27.58 1.49 24.71
C ARG A 100 26.99 2.25 23.52
N GLU A 101 27.53 3.40 23.17
CA GLU A 101 27.09 4.17 21.99
C GLU A 101 27.32 3.38 20.69
N ALA A 102 28.46 2.71 20.57
CA ALA A 102 28.74 1.81 19.45
C ALA A 102 27.75 0.64 19.41
N GLN A 103 27.41 0.04 20.57
CA GLN A 103 26.43 -1.03 20.64
C GLN A 103 25.04 -0.57 20.17
N ILE A 104 24.60 0.62 20.59
CA ILE A 104 23.32 1.22 20.18
C ILE A 104 23.30 1.48 18.67
N LEU A 105 24.38 2.04 18.10
CA LEU A 105 24.48 2.27 16.66
C LEU A 105 24.49 0.96 15.87
N ILE A 106 25.14 -0.09 16.38
CA ILE A 106 25.13 -1.42 15.75
C ILE A 106 23.71 -2.01 15.75
N GLU A 107 22.98 -1.89 16.86
CA GLU A 107 21.60 -2.34 16.96
C GLU A 107 20.67 -1.56 16.01
N GLU A 108 20.85 -0.24 15.91
CA GLU A 108 20.10 0.61 14.99
C GLU A 108 20.38 0.24 13.51
N ILE A 109 21.65 0.01 13.17
CA ILE A 109 22.04 -0.43 11.82
C ILE A 109 21.43 -1.80 11.52
N ALA A 110 21.50 -2.76 12.46
CA ALA A 110 20.92 -4.08 12.29
C ALA A 110 19.39 -4.03 12.09
N LEU A 111 18.69 -3.18 12.84
CA LEU A 111 17.25 -2.97 12.68
C LEU A 111 16.94 -2.35 11.30
N LYS A 112 17.70 -1.35 10.88
CA LYS A 112 17.56 -0.74 9.55
C LYS A 112 17.83 -1.75 8.44
N GLU A 113 18.84 -2.60 8.58
CA GLU A 113 19.18 -3.63 7.59
C GLU A 113 18.11 -4.71 7.49
N ASP A 114 17.58 -5.22 8.61
CA ASP A 114 16.43 -6.14 8.64
C ASP A 114 15.19 -5.51 7.99
N SER A 115 14.92 -4.22 8.28
CA SER A 115 13.83 -3.50 7.65
C SER A 115 14.02 -3.33 6.13
N ALA A 116 15.25 -3.08 5.68
CA ALA A 116 15.60 -2.95 4.27
C ALA A 116 15.48 -4.30 3.54
N GLN A 117 15.87 -5.40 4.18
CA GLN A 117 15.73 -6.74 3.64
C GLN A 117 14.25 -7.14 3.49
N LYS A 118 13.43 -6.93 4.55
CA LYS A 118 11.97 -7.12 4.48
C LYS A 118 11.33 -6.27 3.39
N PHE A 119 11.78 -5.02 3.24
CA PHE A 119 11.32 -4.16 2.16
C PHE A 119 11.74 -4.69 0.78
N ALA A 120 12.98 -5.17 0.61
CA ALA A 120 13.45 -5.73 -0.65
C ALA A 120 12.66 -6.97 -1.06
N GLU A 121 12.39 -7.89 -0.13
CA GLU A 121 11.54 -9.06 -0.35
C GLU A 121 10.11 -8.66 -0.73
N TRP A 122 9.55 -7.67 -0.02
CA TRP A 122 8.24 -7.11 -0.35
C TRP A 122 8.23 -6.50 -1.76
N VAL A 123 9.25 -5.70 -2.12
CA VAL A 123 9.38 -5.11 -3.46
C VAL A 123 9.48 -6.20 -4.52
N GLU A 124 10.28 -7.25 -4.31
CA GLU A 124 10.43 -8.33 -5.27
C GLU A 124 9.11 -9.06 -5.52
N HIS A 125 8.36 -9.34 -4.45
CA HIS A 125 7.03 -9.94 -4.54
C HIS A 125 6.07 -9.05 -5.34
N HIS A 126 6.09 -7.73 -5.08
CA HIS A 126 5.17 -6.79 -5.69
C HIS A 126 5.60 -6.31 -7.08
N ARG A 127 6.87 -6.48 -7.47
CA ARG A 127 7.42 -6.06 -8.77
C ARG A 127 6.70 -6.70 -9.96
N ARG A 128 6.15 -7.89 -9.76
CA ARG A 128 5.40 -8.62 -10.80
C ARG A 128 3.97 -8.12 -10.97
N THR A 129 3.43 -7.40 -9.98
CA THR A 129 2.06 -6.90 -9.97
C THR A 129 1.84 -5.85 -11.07
N PHE A 130 0.58 -5.73 -11.49
CA PHE A 130 0.18 -4.74 -12.49
C PHE A 130 0.43 -3.31 -12.01
N LEU A 131 0.09 -2.98 -10.76
CA LEU A 131 0.24 -1.64 -10.18
C LEU A 131 1.71 -1.20 -10.22
N TRP A 132 2.64 -2.07 -9.82
CA TRP A 132 4.06 -1.76 -9.82
C TRP A 132 4.63 -1.58 -11.23
N LYS A 133 4.24 -2.46 -12.17
CA LYS A 133 4.65 -2.34 -13.58
C LYS A 133 4.14 -1.04 -14.22
N MET A 134 2.93 -0.63 -13.89
CA MET A 134 2.35 0.61 -14.40
C MET A 134 3.13 1.82 -13.86
N LEU A 135 3.36 1.87 -12.55
CA LEU A 135 4.14 2.94 -11.92
C LEU A 135 5.59 2.99 -12.46
N SER A 136 6.25 1.83 -12.58
CA SER A 136 7.60 1.74 -13.14
C SER A 136 7.65 2.25 -14.58
N LYS A 137 6.65 1.91 -15.41
CA LYS A 137 6.59 2.37 -16.80
C LYS A 137 6.31 3.88 -16.89
N MET A 138 5.52 4.42 -15.98
CA MET A 138 5.29 5.86 -15.88
C MET A 138 6.59 6.59 -15.53
N ASN A 139 7.32 6.14 -14.50
CA ASN A 139 8.61 6.71 -14.12
C ASN A 139 9.61 6.64 -15.27
N GLU A 140 9.72 5.48 -15.94
CA GLU A 140 10.58 5.32 -17.11
C GLU A 140 10.24 6.31 -18.24
N GLN A 141 8.96 6.63 -18.43
CA GLN A 141 8.54 7.63 -19.41
C GLN A 141 8.89 9.06 -19.00
N LEU A 142 8.80 9.41 -17.70
CA LEU A 142 9.28 10.70 -17.19
C LEU A 142 10.79 10.83 -17.32
N ASP A 143 11.54 9.79 -16.97
CA ASP A 143 12.99 9.77 -17.08
C ASP A 143 13.41 9.98 -18.54
N ARG A 144 12.78 9.29 -19.49
CA ARG A 144 13.00 9.47 -20.94
C ARG A 144 12.70 10.90 -21.43
N ILE A 145 11.72 11.58 -20.84
CA ILE A 145 11.43 12.99 -21.16
C ILE A 145 12.54 13.87 -20.62
N SER A 146 12.95 13.65 -19.36
CA SER A 146 14.04 14.42 -18.73
C SER A 146 15.37 14.22 -19.46
N ASP A 147 15.68 13.01 -19.91
CA ASP A 147 16.89 12.69 -20.66
C ASP A 147 16.88 13.35 -22.04
N LYS A 148 15.74 13.38 -22.73
CA LYS A 148 15.60 14.11 -24.00
C LYS A 148 15.73 15.62 -23.83
N GLN A 149 15.24 16.16 -22.71
CA GLN A 149 15.42 17.58 -22.40
C GLN A 149 16.90 17.92 -22.18
N ARG A 150 17.62 17.10 -21.41
CA ARG A 150 19.08 17.21 -21.25
C ARG A 150 19.83 17.04 -22.56
N GLU A 151 19.40 16.11 -23.42
CA GLU A 151 19.97 15.90 -24.75
C GLU A 151 19.83 17.17 -25.60
N TYR A 152 18.65 17.78 -25.65
CA TYR A 152 18.46 19.04 -26.36
C TYR A 152 19.25 20.20 -25.76
N GLU A 153 19.31 20.31 -24.44
CA GLU A 153 20.12 21.33 -23.74
C GLU A 153 21.61 21.16 -24.05
N SER A 154 22.11 19.93 -24.05
CA SER A 154 23.49 19.62 -24.45
C SER A 154 23.74 19.93 -25.92
N THR A 155 22.75 19.68 -26.79
CA THR A 155 22.86 19.98 -28.22
C THR A 155 22.92 21.48 -28.47
N VAL A 156 22.10 22.28 -27.77
CA VAL A 156 22.09 23.74 -27.85
C VAL A 156 23.38 24.33 -27.29
N SER A 157 23.87 23.85 -26.15
CA SER A 157 25.11 24.34 -25.54
C SER A 157 26.36 23.95 -26.34
N ALA A 158 26.32 22.82 -27.06
CA ALA A 158 27.38 22.39 -27.98
C ALA A 158 27.34 23.12 -29.34
N VAL A 159 26.34 23.97 -29.62
CA VAL A 159 26.30 24.75 -30.85
C VAL A 159 27.33 25.88 -30.79
N GLU A 160 28.44 25.70 -31.50
CA GLU A 160 29.34 26.80 -31.86
C GLU A 160 28.69 27.67 -32.95
N LEU A 161 28.30 28.88 -32.59
CA LEU A 161 27.81 29.85 -33.56
C LEU A 161 28.97 30.32 -34.44
N PRO A 162 28.84 30.32 -35.78
CA PRO A 162 29.86 30.87 -36.65
C PRO A 162 30.10 32.36 -36.31
N GLN A 163 31.37 32.76 -36.21
CA GLN A 163 31.71 34.11 -35.78
C GLN A 163 31.13 35.16 -36.76
N PRO A 164 30.53 36.24 -36.25
CA PRO A 164 30.02 37.31 -37.10
C PRO A 164 31.17 37.91 -37.93
N GLY A 165 31.01 37.96 -39.25
CA GLY A 165 31.99 38.55 -40.16
C GLY A 165 32.96 37.58 -40.85
N GLU A 166 32.83 36.25 -40.69
CA GLU A 166 33.66 35.29 -41.44
C GLU A 166 33.55 35.44 -42.97
N LEU A 167 32.34 35.66 -43.48
CA LEU A 167 32.09 35.99 -44.90
C LEU A 167 32.84 37.23 -45.36
N VAL A 168 32.87 38.27 -44.52
CA VAL A 168 33.61 39.51 -44.78
C VAL A 168 35.11 39.22 -44.81
N ARG A 169 35.61 38.34 -43.94
CA ARG A 169 37.01 37.91 -43.91
C ARG A 169 37.39 37.16 -45.19
N TYR A 170 36.56 36.21 -45.66
CA TYR A 170 36.81 35.50 -46.92
C TYR A 170 36.80 36.46 -48.12
N ARG A 171 35.88 37.42 -48.15
CA ARG A 171 35.82 38.45 -49.20
C ARG A 171 37.05 39.37 -49.19
N LYS A 172 37.48 39.82 -48.00
CA LYS A 172 38.69 40.66 -47.84
C LYS A 172 39.95 39.91 -48.28
N ARG A 173 40.08 38.63 -47.93
CA ARG A 173 41.21 37.79 -48.38
C ARG A 173 41.22 37.65 -49.89
N PHE A 174 40.08 37.36 -50.51
CA PHE A 174 39.97 37.28 -51.97
C PHE A 174 40.40 38.58 -52.67
N HIS A 175 39.88 39.73 -52.24
CA HIS A 175 40.27 41.02 -52.80
C HIS A 175 41.75 41.35 -52.56
N ALA A 176 42.29 41.01 -51.38
CA ALA A 176 43.71 41.20 -51.09
C ALA A 176 44.60 40.33 -51.99
N THR A 177 44.23 39.07 -52.25
CA THR A 177 44.96 38.17 -53.16
C THR A 177 44.90 38.63 -54.61
N ILE A 178 43.77 39.15 -55.06
CA ILE A 178 43.67 39.75 -56.41
C ILE A 178 44.51 41.02 -56.49
N LEU A 179 44.46 41.88 -55.47
CA LEU A 179 45.24 43.11 -55.44
C LEU A 179 46.75 42.82 -55.41
N SER A 180 47.19 41.81 -54.65
CA SER A 180 48.59 41.40 -54.65
C SER A 180 49.02 40.79 -55.99
N GLY A 181 48.14 40.00 -56.64
CA GLY A 181 48.37 39.50 -57.99
C GLY A 181 48.51 40.62 -59.03
N LEU A 182 47.64 41.63 -58.97
CA LEU A 182 47.72 42.83 -59.82
C LEU A 182 49.00 43.64 -59.55
N ALA A 183 49.36 43.83 -58.28
CA ALA A 183 50.58 44.53 -57.90
C ALA A 183 51.84 43.80 -58.41
N PHE A 184 51.86 42.46 -58.33
CA PHE A 184 52.96 41.64 -58.85
C PHE A 184 53.10 41.78 -60.37
N VAL A 185 51.98 41.76 -61.10
CA VAL A 185 51.98 41.99 -62.55
C VAL A 185 52.47 43.40 -62.89
N GLY A 186 52.01 44.41 -62.14
CA GLY A 186 52.43 45.80 -62.32
C GLY A 186 53.93 46.02 -62.07
N VAL A 187 54.46 45.47 -60.97
CA VAL A 187 55.90 45.54 -60.64
C VAL A 187 56.73 44.75 -61.65
N GLY A 188 56.28 43.56 -62.05
CA GLY A 188 56.96 42.75 -63.07
C GLY A 188 57.00 43.45 -64.44
N GLY A 189 55.89 44.09 -64.84
CA GLY A 189 55.81 44.90 -66.05
C GLY A 189 56.71 46.13 -66.00
N LEU A 190 56.73 46.85 -64.87
CA LEU A 190 57.60 48.01 -64.64
C LEU A 190 59.09 47.61 -64.69
N ALA A 191 59.47 46.53 -64.02
CA ALA A 191 60.83 46.01 -64.01
C ALA A 191 61.28 45.64 -65.44
N TRP A 192 60.43 44.96 -66.20
CA TRP A 192 60.70 44.64 -67.60
C TRP A 192 60.84 45.89 -68.49
N TRP A 193 59.97 46.89 -68.30
CA TRP A 193 60.04 48.17 -68.99
C TRP A 193 61.35 48.92 -68.69
N LEU A 194 61.81 48.90 -67.43
CA LEU A 194 63.10 49.47 -67.03
C LEU A 194 64.28 48.73 -67.66
N ILE A 195 64.22 47.39 -67.74
CA ILE A 195 65.25 46.57 -68.38
C ILE A 195 65.38 46.91 -69.87
N ILE A 196 64.26 47.04 -70.60
CA ILE A 196 64.29 47.38 -72.03
C ILE A 196 64.88 48.78 -72.28
N ASN A 197 64.53 49.77 -71.46
CA ASN A 197 64.90 51.17 -71.73
C ASN A 197 66.28 51.57 -71.20
N TYR A 198 66.76 50.96 -70.11
CA TYR A 198 67.96 51.43 -69.41
C TYR A 198 69.13 50.45 -69.42
N VAL A 199 68.95 49.19 -69.86
CA VAL A 199 70.04 48.22 -69.97
C VAL A 199 70.61 48.23 -71.40
N PRO A 200 71.95 48.32 -71.57
CA PRO A 200 72.58 48.35 -72.89
C PRO A 200 72.19 47.15 -73.77
N TYR A 201 71.93 47.41 -75.06
CA TYR A 201 71.36 46.44 -76.03
C TYR A 201 72.15 45.12 -76.12
N GLY A 202 73.47 45.14 -75.91
CA GLY A 202 74.32 43.94 -75.92
C GLY A 202 74.11 42.98 -74.75
N TRP A 203 73.53 43.44 -73.64
CA TRP A 203 73.13 42.59 -72.51
C TRP A 203 71.71 42.06 -72.67
N VAL A 204 70.79 42.91 -73.16
CA VAL A 204 69.39 42.52 -73.43
C VAL A 204 69.29 41.47 -74.54
N ALA A 205 70.11 41.57 -75.59
CA ALA A 205 70.17 40.59 -76.68
C ALA A 205 70.63 39.18 -76.25
N LYS A 206 71.28 39.03 -75.08
CA LYS A 206 71.64 37.72 -74.51
C LYS A 206 70.45 37.04 -73.82
N ILE A 207 69.41 37.79 -73.47
CA ILE A 207 68.18 37.26 -72.89
C ILE A 207 67.26 36.89 -74.06
N ALA A 208 67.20 35.60 -74.40
CA ALA A 208 66.44 35.07 -75.55
C ALA A 208 64.90 35.09 -75.34
N VAL A 209 64.37 36.14 -74.71
CA VAL A 209 62.96 36.26 -74.35
C VAL A 209 62.36 37.49 -75.02
N THR A 210 61.28 37.30 -75.77
CA THR A 210 60.57 38.40 -76.44
C THR A 210 59.62 39.12 -75.47
N THR A 211 59.38 40.41 -75.71
CA THR A 211 58.39 41.20 -74.94
C THR A 211 57.01 40.54 -74.93
N ALA A 212 56.61 39.91 -76.05
CA ALA A 212 55.35 39.18 -76.16
C ALA A 212 55.28 37.96 -75.21
N GLN A 213 56.38 37.21 -75.06
CA GLN A 213 56.43 36.06 -74.13
C GLN A 213 56.31 36.50 -72.67
N ILE A 214 56.91 37.62 -72.29
CA ILE A 214 56.81 38.13 -70.92
C ILE A 214 55.41 38.64 -70.62
N ILE A 215 54.77 39.33 -71.56
CA ILE A 215 53.36 39.73 -71.43
C ILE A 215 52.47 38.48 -71.29
N GLN A 216 52.69 37.44 -72.10
CA GLN A 216 51.98 36.17 -71.99
C GLN A 216 52.20 35.49 -70.63
N TRP A 217 53.42 35.48 -70.10
CA TRP A 217 53.70 34.94 -68.76
C TRP A 217 53.03 35.74 -67.66
N LEU A 218 53.05 37.08 -67.72
CA LEU A 218 52.38 37.93 -66.75
C LEU A 218 50.85 37.73 -66.76
N ILE A 219 50.24 37.63 -67.95
CA ILE A 219 48.80 37.30 -68.10
C ILE A 219 48.52 35.88 -67.59
N GLY A 220 49.37 34.91 -67.90
CA GLY A 220 49.24 33.52 -67.44
C GLY A 220 49.32 33.40 -65.91
N ILE A 221 50.28 34.09 -65.27
CA ILE A 221 50.43 34.15 -63.82
C ILE A 221 49.22 34.84 -63.18
N PHE A 222 48.75 35.95 -63.76
CA PHE A 222 47.56 36.65 -63.25
C PHE A 222 46.29 35.81 -63.34
N THR A 223 46.04 35.19 -64.50
CA THR A 223 44.85 34.34 -64.70
C THR A 223 44.90 33.11 -63.81
N SER A 224 46.07 32.50 -63.62
CA SER A 224 46.28 31.40 -62.68
C SER A 224 46.01 31.81 -61.22
N THR A 225 46.55 32.95 -60.78
CA THR A 225 46.32 33.46 -59.42
C THR A 225 44.86 33.85 -59.18
N LEU A 226 44.20 34.46 -60.17
CA LEU A 226 42.77 34.78 -60.11
C LEU A 226 41.91 33.51 -60.01
N LEU A 227 42.20 32.50 -60.83
CA LEU A 227 41.50 31.21 -60.78
C LEU A 227 41.73 30.50 -59.44
N ALA A 228 42.96 30.47 -58.94
CA ALA A 228 43.29 29.89 -57.64
C ALA A 228 42.57 30.62 -56.48
N ALA A 229 42.55 31.95 -56.50
CA ALA A 229 41.83 32.76 -55.51
C ALA A 229 40.31 32.50 -55.58
N LEU A 230 39.75 32.35 -56.77
CA LEU A 230 38.32 32.02 -56.97
C LEU A 230 37.98 30.63 -56.41
N ILE A 231 38.80 29.62 -56.71
CA ILE A 231 38.62 28.26 -56.20
C ILE A 231 38.69 28.25 -54.66
N LEU A 232 39.68 28.93 -54.06
CA LEU A 232 39.81 29.01 -52.61
C LEU A 232 38.63 29.72 -51.97
N TYR A 233 38.19 30.85 -52.54
CA TYR A 233 37.02 31.60 -52.08
C TYR A 233 35.74 30.75 -52.11
N TYR A 234 35.43 30.11 -53.25
CA TYR A 234 34.23 29.28 -53.37
C TYR A 234 34.29 28.03 -52.50
N ARG A 235 35.48 27.44 -52.32
CA ARG A 235 35.66 26.31 -51.39
C ARG A 235 35.34 26.70 -49.96
N ASP A 236 35.87 27.83 -49.49
CA ASP A 236 35.68 28.29 -48.12
C ASP A 236 34.25 28.82 -47.92
N TRP A 237 33.68 29.53 -48.90
CA TRP A 237 32.27 29.93 -48.90
C TRP A 237 31.32 28.74 -48.86
N ARG A 238 31.57 27.71 -49.67
CA ARG A 238 30.75 26.49 -49.67
C ARG A 238 30.84 25.80 -48.32
N ARG A 239 32.03 25.66 -47.72
CA ARG A 239 32.17 25.10 -46.36
C ARG A 239 31.36 25.89 -45.33
N PHE A 240 31.39 27.23 -45.41
CA PHE A 240 30.59 28.09 -44.54
C PHE A 240 29.08 27.90 -44.76
N ASP A 241 28.61 27.94 -46.00
CA ASP A 241 27.19 27.75 -46.36
C ASP A 241 26.66 26.39 -45.89
N TRP A 242 27.43 25.32 -46.10
CA TRP A 242 27.10 23.98 -45.59
C TRP A 242 27.03 23.94 -44.05
N LYS A 243 27.98 24.58 -43.35
CA LYS A 243 27.94 24.70 -41.89
C LYS A 243 26.68 25.43 -41.43
N VAL A 244 26.34 26.57 -42.04
CA VAL A 244 25.14 27.34 -41.67
C VAL A 244 23.86 26.55 -41.94
N LYS A 245 23.74 25.88 -43.10
CA LYS A 245 22.57 25.06 -43.43
C LYS A 245 22.39 23.90 -42.47
N THR A 246 23.46 23.15 -42.20
CA THR A 246 23.41 22.03 -41.25
C THR A 246 23.09 22.51 -39.84
N LEU A 247 23.64 23.65 -39.41
CA LEU A 247 23.34 24.22 -38.11
C LEU A 247 21.88 24.68 -37.99
N ASN A 248 21.36 25.36 -39.02
CA ASN A 248 19.98 25.81 -39.04
C ASN A 248 18.99 24.63 -39.03
N HIS A 249 19.29 23.56 -39.78
CA HIS A 249 18.51 22.32 -39.71
C HIS A 249 18.53 21.70 -38.32
N LYS A 250 19.72 21.55 -37.71
CA LYS A 250 19.85 21.03 -36.33
C LYS A 250 19.06 21.86 -35.33
N LEU A 251 19.20 23.19 -35.37
CA LEU A 251 18.48 24.09 -34.47
C LEU A 251 16.97 24.03 -34.65
N ARG A 252 16.49 23.91 -35.90
CA ARG A 252 15.06 23.74 -36.20
C ARG A 252 14.51 22.42 -35.65
N ASP A 253 15.25 21.33 -35.83
CA ASP A 253 14.86 20.01 -35.33
C ASP A 253 14.84 20.00 -33.80
N VAL A 254 15.83 20.62 -33.16
CA VAL A 254 15.87 20.82 -31.70
C VAL A 254 14.67 21.66 -31.23
N ALA A 255 14.38 22.79 -31.87
CA ALA A 255 13.25 23.64 -31.49
C ALA A 255 11.90 22.89 -31.55
N GLN A 256 11.65 22.16 -32.64
CA GLN A 256 10.44 21.34 -32.77
C GLN A 256 10.41 20.18 -31.76
N GLY A 257 11.58 19.60 -31.48
CA GLY A 257 11.76 18.55 -30.49
C GLY A 257 11.44 19.01 -29.07
N VAL A 258 11.96 20.18 -28.68
CA VAL A 258 11.74 20.80 -27.36
C VAL A 258 10.25 21.13 -27.17
N ASP A 259 9.59 21.73 -28.16
CA ASP A 259 8.15 22.01 -28.06
C ASP A 259 7.31 20.75 -27.86
N LYS A 260 7.69 19.65 -28.53
CA LYS A 260 7.02 18.36 -28.38
C LYS A 260 7.27 17.77 -26.99
N VAL A 261 8.53 17.77 -26.52
CA VAL A 261 8.89 17.27 -25.19
C VAL A 261 8.18 18.07 -24.10
N ARG A 262 8.14 19.40 -24.19
CA ARG A 262 7.45 20.26 -23.23
C ARG A 262 5.93 20.02 -23.20
N ARG A 263 5.29 19.83 -24.35
CA ARG A 263 3.86 19.47 -24.40
C ARG A 263 3.59 18.10 -23.76
N GLU A 264 4.45 17.12 -24.05
CA GLU A 264 4.34 15.80 -23.43
C GLU A 264 4.60 15.86 -21.93
N GLU A 265 5.59 16.61 -21.48
CA GLU A 265 5.89 16.83 -20.06
C GLU A 265 4.67 17.39 -19.32
N VAL A 266 4.04 18.45 -19.84
CA VAL A 266 2.82 19.03 -19.24
C VAL A 266 1.65 18.02 -19.24
N ARG A 267 1.50 17.24 -20.32
CA ARG A 267 0.48 16.18 -20.40
C ARG A 267 0.73 15.07 -19.38
N LEU A 268 1.97 14.63 -19.22
CA LEU A 268 2.31 13.58 -18.24
C LEU A 268 2.23 14.11 -16.81
N ALA A 269 2.69 15.33 -16.57
CA ALA A 269 2.61 16.00 -15.26
C ALA A 269 1.16 16.18 -14.80
N SER A 270 0.22 16.36 -15.71
CA SER A 270 -1.22 16.42 -15.38
C SER A 270 -1.88 15.05 -15.25
N LEU A 271 -1.49 14.07 -16.07
CA LEU A 271 -2.12 12.75 -16.10
C LEU A 271 -1.61 11.83 -14.98
N TYR A 272 -0.31 11.84 -14.70
CA TYR A 272 0.32 10.86 -13.81
C TYR A 272 -0.11 10.96 -12.35
N PRO A 273 -0.29 12.16 -11.78
CA PRO A 273 -0.89 12.27 -10.45
C PRO A 273 -2.26 11.61 -10.37
N GLN A 274 -3.12 11.82 -11.38
CA GLN A 274 -4.47 11.21 -11.41
C GLN A 274 -4.41 9.69 -11.48
N VAL A 275 -3.49 9.14 -12.28
CA VAL A 275 -3.29 7.70 -12.36
C VAL A 275 -2.77 7.16 -11.02
N LYS A 276 -1.84 7.86 -10.37
CA LYS A 276 -1.32 7.48 -9.05
C LYS A 276 -2.44 7.44 -8.01
N ASP A 277 -3.29 8.46 -7.96
CA ASP A 277 -4.44 8.50 -7.04
C ASP A 277 -5.37 7.29 -7.25
N TRP A 278 -5.65 6.95 -8.52
CA TRP A 278 -6.46 5.79 -8.84
C TRP A 278 -5.79 4.46 -8.48
N LEU A 279 -4.48 4.33 -8.71
CA LEU A 279 -3.71 3.15 -8.31
C LEU A 279 -3.73 2.97 -6.79
N GLU A 280 -3.68 4.06 -6.03
CA GLU A 280 -3.81 4.05 -4.57
C GLU A 280 -5.21 3.63 -4.12
N ILE A 281 -6.26 4.26 -4.66
CA ILE A 281 -7.66 3.91 -4.37
C ILE A 281 -7.94 2.43 -4.70
N ILE A 282 -7.50 1.95 -5.85
CA ILE A 282 -7.66 0.55 -6.26
C ILE A 282 -6.83 -0.36 -5.34
N GLY A 283 -5.61 0.04 -4.99
CA GLY A 283 -4.76 -0.69 -4.05
C GLY A 283 -5.43 -0.89 -2.69
N TYR A 284 -5.99 0.18 -2.11
CA TYR A 284 -6.76 0.12 -0.88
C TYR A 284 -8.02 -0.74 -1.03
N SER A 285 -8.80 -0.52 -2.09
CA SER A 285 -10.04 -1.28 -2.33
C SER A 285 -9.81 -2.78 -2.50
N LEU A 286 -8.69 -3.17 -3.12
CA LEU A 286 -8.33 -4.58 -3.33
C LEU A 286 -7.79 -5.26 -2.07
N ASN A 287 -6.91 -4.57 -1.32
CA ASN A 287 -6.23 -5.18 -0.17
C ASN A 287 -7.02 -5.04 1.14
N ARG A 288 -7.84 -3.99 1.25
CA ARG A 288 -8.66 -3.68 2.44
C ARG A 288 -10.08 -3.31 2.01
N PRO A 289 -10.86 -4.27 1.47
CA PRO A 289 -12.19 -3.99 0.95
C PRO A 289 -13.17 -3.51 2.03
N TRP A 290 -13.00 -3.98 3.28
CA TRP A 290 -13.75 -3.52 4.44
C TRP A 290 -12.98 -3.84 5.73
N SER A 291 -13.48 -3.34 6.86
CA SER A 291 -12.99 -3.63 8.19
C SER A 291 -14.07 -4.37 8.97
N MET A 292 -13.70 -5.37 9.77
CA MET A 292 -14.63 -6.09 10.62
C MET A 292 -14.49 -5.63 12.06
N ASN A 293 -15.60 -5.40 12.73
CA ASN A 293 -15.59 -5.03 14.14
C ASN A 293 -15.23 -6.25 14.98
N SER A 294 -14.25 -6.15 15.87
CA SER A 294 -13.83 -7.25 16.74
C SER A 294 -14.97 -7.78 17.64
N LYS A 295 -15.95 -6.93 17.95
CA LYS A 295 -17.14 -7.33 18.71
C LYS A 295 -18.03 -8.32 17.97
N TRP A 296 -17.98 -8.38 16.64
CA TRP A 296 -18.79 -9.33 15.86
C TRP A 296 -18.30 -10.77 16.00
N PHE A 297 -17.04 -10.97 16.37
CA PHE A 297 -16.45 -12.30 16.57
C PHE A 297 -16.59 -12.81 18.00
N LYS A 298 -16.93 -11.94 18.96
CA LYS A 298 -17.27 -12.37 20.30
C LYS A 298 -18.66 -13.01 20.25
N SER A 299 -18.71 -14.33 20.13
CA SER A 299 -19.96 -15.06 20.24
C SER A 299 -20.53 -14.84 21.64
N TYR A 300 -21.61 -14.06 21.76
CA TYR A 300 -22.36 -13.96 23.03
C TYR A 300 -22.84 -15.33 23.53
N ILE A 301 -22.80 -16.36 22.69
CA ILE A 301 -23.22 -17.73 23.01
C ILE A 301 -22.21 -18.44 23.92
N SER A 302 -20.90 -18.24 23.73
CA SER A 302 -19.88 -18.84 24.62
C SER A 302 -19.91 -18.25 26.03
N ASP A 303 -20.45 -17.03 26.17
CA ASP A 303 -20.60 -16.31 27.44
C ASP A 303 -21.99 -16.50 28.08
N LEU A 304 -22.87 -17.32 27.48
CA LEU A 304 -24.16 -17.64 28.09
C LEU A 304 -23.93 -18.50 29.34
N ASN A 305 -24.32 -17.97 30.51
CA ASN A 305 -24.30 -18.71 31.76
C ASN A 305 -25.36 -19.82 31.72
N GLN A 306 -24.93 -21.05 31.43
CA GLN A 306 -25.84 -22.16 31.16
C GLN A 306 -26.59 -22.67 32.39
N ASP A 307 -26.13 -22.33 33.60
CA ASP A 307 -26.86 -22.60 34.84
C ASP A 307 -28.20 -21.84 34.90
N GLU A 308 -28.39 -20.83 34.05
CA GLU A 308 -29.64 -20.07 33.93
C GLU A 308 -30.65 -20.73 32.99
N PHE A 309 -30.24 -21.71 32.17
CA PHE A 309 -31.14 -22.39 31.26
C PHE A 309 -31.83 -23.60 31.91
N PRO A 310 -33.10 -23.87 31.56
CA PRO A 310 -33.78 -25.06 32.04
C PRO A 310 -33.11 -26.32 31.47
N PHE A 311 -33.04 -27.40 32.26
CA PHE A 311 -32.48 -28.70 31.85
C PHE A 311 -33.12 -29.30 30.58
N SER A 312 -34.31 -28.82 30.19
CA SER A 312 -35.01 -29.22 28.95
C SER A 312 -34.48 -28.55 27.68
N LEU A 313 -33.61 -27.54 27.80
CA LEU A 313 -33.03 -26.81 26.68
C LEU A 313 -31.55 -27.17 26.55
N ARG A 314 -31.15 -27.59 25.35
CA ARG A 314 -29.75 -27.86 25.00
C ARG A 314 -29.43 -27.09 23.74
N ILE A 315 -28.27 -26.45 23.75
CA ILE A 315 -27.80 -25.60 22.65
C ILE A 315 -26.42 -26.10 22.28
N ALA A 316 -26.20 -26.35 21.00
CA ALA A 316 -24.89 -26.69 20.47
C ALA A 316 -24.48 -25.69 19.38
N GLN A 317 -23.17 -25.51 19.24
CA GLN A 317 -22.57 -24.62 18.25
C GLN A 317 -21.66 -25.43 17.33
N ALA A 318 -21.68 -25.10 16.03
CA ALA A 318 -20.73 -25.62 15.06
C ALA A 318 -19.29 -25.36 15.53
N GLN A 319 -18.44 -26.39 15.58
CA GLN A 319 -17.01 -26.20 15.83
C GLN A 319 -16.29 -25.80 14.55
N GLU A 320 -15.36 -24.85 14.68
CA GLU A 320 -14.51 -24.41 13.57
C GLU A 320 -13.26 -25.30 13.39
N THR A 321 -13.05 -26.29 14.27
CA THR A 321 -11.81 -27.06 14.39
C THR A 321 -11.71 -28.26 13.44
N ASP A 322 -12.83 -28.77 12.90
CA ASP A 322 -12.80 -29.85 11.90
C ASP A 322 -12.40 -29.29 10.52
N PRO A 323 -11.21 -29.61 10.00
CA PRO A 323 -10.75 -29.04 8.74
C PRO A 323 -11.63 -29.48 7.56
N ALA A 324 -12.19 -30.69 7.54
CA ALA A 324 -12.86 -31.20 6.34
C ALA A 324 -14.20 -30.51 6.07
N SER A 325 -15.12 -30.54 7.04
CA SER A 325 -16.43 -29.89 6.91
C SER A 325 -16.31 -28.36 6.84
N MET A 326 -15.35 -27.77 7.56
CA MET A 326 -15.08 -26.33 7.49
C MET A 326 -14.47 -25.92 6.16
N HIS A 327 -13.59 -26.70 5.56
CA HIS A 327 -13.07 -26.40 4.22
C HIS A 327 -14.18 -26.45 3.16
N GLU A 328 -15.13 -27.39 3.28
CA GLU A 328 -16.29 -27.44 2.39
C GLU A 328 -17.19 -26.19 2.57
N LEU A 329 -17.50 -25.84 3.83
CA LEU A 329 -18.28 -24.66 4.16
C LEU A 329 -17.59 -23.37 3.66
N GLN A 330 -16.29 -23.23 3.89
CA GLN A 330 -15.48 -22.12 3.40
C GLN A 330 -15.46 -22.07 1.88
N GLY A 331 -15.27 -23.22 1.23
CA GLY A 331 -15.27 -23.32 -0.24
C GLY A 331 -16.59 -22.92 -0.86
N ASN A 332 -17.71 -23.38 -0.29
CA ASN A 332 -19.05 -23.02 -0.78
C ASN A 332 -19.41 -21.57 -0.47
N THR A 333 -19.04 -21.06 0.70
CA THR A 333 -19.15 -19.64 1.07
C THR A 333 -18.37 -18.76 0.09
N MET A 334 -17.13 -19.16 -0.23
CA MET A 334 -16.28 -18.43 -1.17
C MET A 334 -16.87 -18.44 -2.59
N LYS A 335 -17.45 -19.55 -3.05
CA LYS A 335 -18.14 -19.61 -4.35
C LYS A 335 -19.32 -18.62 -4.41
N ARG A 336 -20.06 -18.46 -3.30
CA ARG A 336 -21.19 -17.52 -3.20
C ARG A 336 -20.73 -16.06 -3.14
N TYR A 337 -19.59 -15.82 -2.52
CA TYR A 337 -19.03 -14.48 -2.41
C TYR A 337 -18.33 -14.04 -3.71
N ALA A 338 -17.47 -14.89 -4.28
CA ALA A 338 -16.59 -14.62 -5.41
C ALA A 338 -17.32 -14.64 -6.77
N VAL A 339 -18.45 -13.94 -6.86
CA VAL A 339 -19.22 -13.79 -8.10
C VAL A 339 -18.56 -12.74 -8.99
N ARG A 340 -18.66 -12.90 -10.31
CA ARG A 340 -18.19 -11.89 -11.27
C ARG A 340 -18.77 -10.51 -10.93
N GLY A 341 -17.90 -9.50 -10.82
CA GLY A 341 -18.28 -8.13 -10.49
C GLY A 341 -18.37 -7.81 -8.99
N TRP A 342 -18.01 -8.74 -8.10
CA TRP A 342 -18.00 -8.47 -6.65
C TRP A 342 -17.14 -7.25 -6.29
N ARG A 343 -15.95 -7.10 -6.89
CA ARG A 343 -15.04 -5.96 -6.64
C ARG A 343 -15.67 -4.63 -7.01
N THR A 344 -16.32 -4.57 -8.17
CA THR A 344 -17.03 -3.36 -8.61
C THR A 344 -18.17 -3.01 -7.65
N ARG A 345 -18.88 -4.03 -7.14
CA ARG A 345 -19.93 -3.81 -6.14
C ARG A 345 -19.36 -3.28 -4.82
N VAL A 346 -18.27 -3.88 -4.33
CA VAL A 346 -17.58 -3.44 -3.11
C VAL A 346 -17.09 -2.02 -3.25
N LEU A 347 -16.46 -1.65 -4.37
CA LEU A 347 -16.01 -0.28 -4.60
C LEU A 347 -17.17 0.72 -4.59
N LYS A 348 -18.31 0.38 -5.22
CA LYS A 348 -19.52 1.21 -5.15
C LYS A 348 -20.02 1.35 -3.71
N ASP A 349 -20.02 0.27 -2.94
CA ASP A 349 -20.43 0.31 -1.53
C ASP A 349 -19.48 1.11 -0.66
N GLN A 350 -18.17 1.07 -0.94
CA GLN A 350 -17.15 1.92 -0.30
C GLN A 350 -17.43 3.40 -0.57
N ILE A 351 -17.62 3.77 -1.84
CA ILE A 351 -17.97 5.13 -2.25
C ILE A 351 -19.23 5.60 -1.50
N LEU A 352 -20.29 4.78 -1.47
CA LEU A 352 -21.54 5.10 -0.78
C LEU A 352 -21.38 5.20 0.74
N ALA A 353 -20.62 4.30 1.37
CA ALA A 353 -20.40 4.31 2.82
C ALA A 353 -19.59 5.54 3.25
N ILE A 354 -18.58 5.89 2.46
CA ILE A 354 -17.75 7.08 2.68
C ILE A 354 -18.59 8.35 2.47
N ALA A 355 -19.40 8.42 1.42
CA ALA A 355 -20.33 9.54 1.19
C ALA A 355 -21.21 9.81 2.42
N GLN A 356 -21.80 8.74 2.98
CA GLN A 356 -22.68 8.83 4.14
C GLN A 356 -21.95 9.26 5.41
N LYS A 357 -20.71 8.82 5.59
CA LYS A 357 -19.90 9.16 6.77
C LYS A 357 -19.34 10.57 6.71
N VAL A 358 -18.92 11.03 5.54
CA VAL A 358 -18.38 12.39 5.33
C VAL A 358 -19.51 13.42 5.17
N GLY A 359 -20.74 12.99 4.91
CA GLY A 359 -21.90 13.89 4.71
C GLY A 359 -21.93 14.53 3.32
N LEU A 360 -21.30 13.90 2.33
CA LEU A 360 -21.28 14.39 0.96
C LEU A 360 -22.54 13.95 0.19
N PRO A 361 -23.04 14.77 -0.75
CA PRO A 361 -24.18 14.40 -1.57
C PRO A 361 -23.87 13.18 -2.44
N LEU A 362 -24.76 12.20 -2.41
CA LEU A 362 -24.63 10.92 -3.14
C LEU A 362 -24.51 11.12 -4.66
N GLU A 363 -25.03 12.23 -5.20
CA GLU A 363 -24.94 12.58 -6.62
C GLU A 363 -23.49 12.87 -7.06
N ARG A 364 -22.69 13.49 -6.19
CA ARG A 364 -21.27 13.78 -6.46
C ARG A 364 -20.37 12.59 -6.16
N MET A 365 -20.77 11.76 -5.19
CA MET A 365 -20.00 10.60 -4.75
C MET A 365 -20.47 9.34 -5.48
N THR A 366 -20.27 9.34 -6.80
CA THR A 366 -20.50 8.20 -7.70
C THR A 366 -19.18 7.79 -8.36
N VAL A 367 -19.13 6.61 -8.98
CA VAL A 367 -17.92 6.16 -9.72
C VAL A 367 -17.53 7.19 -10.79
N ASP A 368 -18.52 7.69 -11.53
CA ASP A 368 -18.30 8.69 -12.58
C ASP A 368 -17.90 10.05 -11.99
N GLY A 369 -18.47 10.44 -10.84
CA GLY A 369 -18.09 11.66 -10.14
C GLY A 369 -16.65 11.65 -9.61
N VAL A 370 -16.15 10.49 -9.16
CA VAL A 370 -14.76 10.30 -8.75
C VAL A 370 -13.80 10.30 -9.95
N ASP A 371 -14.25 9.80 -11.11
CA ASP A 371 -13.48 9.76 -12.35
C ASP A 371 -13.34 11.13 -13.00
N GLN A 372 -14.42 11.91 -13.03
CA GLN A 372 -14.44 13.26 -13.58
C GLN A 372 -13.81 14.31 -12.64
N ASP A 373 -13.45 13.92 -11.42
CA ASP A 373 -12.81 14.80 -10.46
C ASP A 373 -11.44 15.30 -10.95
N ILE A 374 -11.18 16.59 -10.67
CA ILE A 374 -9.90 17.23 -10.98
C ILE A 374 -8.96 17.06 -9.80
N SER A 375 -7.74 16.58 -10.05
CA SER A 375 -6.80 16.14 -9.00
C SER A 375 -6.35 17.24 -8.02
N TYR A 376 -6.54 18.52 -8.36
CA TYR A 376 -6.16 19.65 -7.51
C TYR A 376 -7.35 20.29 -6.76
N SER A 377 -8.57 19.76 -6.87
CA SER A 377 -9.72 20.30 -6.13
C SER A 377 -9.62 19.97 -4.63
N PRO A 378 -9.47 20.96 -3.73
CA PRO A 378 -9.54 20.72 -2.30
C PRO A 378 -10.93 20.19 -1.95
N GLY A 379 -11.02 18.99 -1.38
CA GLY A 379 -12.31 18.34 -1.06
C GLY A 379 -13.04 17.74 -2.27
N GLY A 380 -12.33 17.46 -3.38
CA GLY A 380 -12.90 16.70 -4.50
C GLY A 380 -13.30 15.26 -4.11
N PRO A 381 -14.32 14.66 -4.78
CA PRO A 381 -14.77 13.29 -4.50
C PRO A 381 -13.64 12.24 -4.44
N ARG A 382 -12.58 12.37 -5.26
CA ARG A 382 -11.46 11.44 -5.27
C ARG A 382 -10.59 11.55 -4.03
N ASN A 383 -10.31 12.78 -3.58
CA ASN A 383 -9.52 13.00 -2.38
C ASN A 383 -10.29 12.55 -1.12
N GLU A 384 -11.59 12.82 -1.07
CA GLU A 384 -12.46 12.38 0.02
C GLU A 384 -12.66 10.85 0.02
N LEU A 385 -12.71 10.22 -1.16
CA LEU A 385 -12.67 8.76 -1.27
C LEU A 385 -11.38 8.19 -0.68
N ARG A 386 -10.23 8.75 -1.05
CA ARG A 386 -8.92 8.29 -0.58
C ARG A 386 -8.80 8.37 0.94
N LYS A 387 -9.14 9.53 1.54
CA LYS A 387 -9.19 9.69 3.00
C LYS A 387 -10.21 8.76 3.65
N GLY A 388 -11.38 8.60 3.03
CA GLY A 388 -12.46 7.75 3.54
C GLY A 388 -12.11 6.26 3.54
N LEU A 389 -11.24 5.80 2.64
CA LEU A 389 -10.75 4.42 2.61
C LEU A 389 -9.83 4.09 3.80
N GLU A 390 -9.29 5.10 4.49
CA GLU A 390 -8.55 4.92 5.74
C GLU A 390 -9.48 4.93 6.97
N ASN A 391 -10.72 5.40 6.82
CA ASN A 391 -11.69 5.46 7.90
C ASN A 391 -12.30 4.08 8.18
N THR A 392 -11.94 3.51 9.34
CA THR A 392 -12.40 2.20 9.80
C THR A 392 -13.93 2.12 9.92
N GLU A 393 -14.60 3.18 10.38
CA GLU A 393 -16.06 3.17 10.54
C GLU A 393 -16.80 3.12 9.21
N ALA A 394 -16.27 3.79 8.18
CA ALA A 394 -16.84 3.74 6.83
C ALA A 394 -16.69 2.33 6.26
N LEU A 395 -15.52 1.72 6.45
CA LEU A 395 -15.27 0.35 6.04
C LEU A 395 -16.10 -0.68 6.82
N GLU A 396 -16.41 -0.45 8.09
CA GLU A 396 -17.34 -1.29 8.85
C GLU A 396 -18.76 -1.26 8.28
N LEU A 397 -19.22 -0.12 7.76
CA LEU A 397 -20.52 -0.05 7.07
C LEU A 397 -20.51 -0.88 5.78
N VAL A 398 -19.39 -0.89 5.04
CA VAL A 398 -19.22 -1.74 3.86
C VAL A 398 -19.28 -3.21 4.25
N ALA A 399 -18.59 -3.60 5.34
CA ALA A 399 -18.65 -4.95 5.86
C ALA A 399 -20.08 -5.36 6.21
N ARG A 400 -20.86 -4.51 6.88
CA ARG A 400 -22.28 -4.80 7.18
C ARG A 400 -23.10 -5.06 5.91
N ARG A 401 -22.93 -4.24 4.87
CA ARG A 401 -23.66 -4.39 3.60
C ARG A 401 -23.31 -5.67 2.86
N GLN A 402 -22.06 -6.09 2.92
CA GLN A 402 -21.58 -7.27 2.21
C GLN A 402 -21.78 -8.56 3.00
N LEU A 403 -21.48 -8.53 4.30
CA LEU A 403 -21.45 -9.72 5.15
C LEU A 403 -22.85 -10.10 5.64
N ILE A 404 -23.74 -9.18 6.02
CA ILE A 404 -25.07 -9.57 6.54
C ILE A 404 -25.84 -10.46 5.55
N PRO A 405 -25.98 -10.08 4.25
CA PRO A 405 -26.67 -10.93 3.29
C PRO A 405 -25.92 -12.23 3.01
N LEU A 406 -24.59 -12.22 3.08
CA LEU A 406 -23.76 -13.41 2.89
C LEU A 406 -23.94 -14.38 4.06
N THR A 407 -23.82 -13.91 5.29
CA THR A 407 -24.01 -14.68 6.52
C THR A 407 -25.38 -15.32 6.56
N PHE A 408 -26.45 -14.56 6.24
CA PHE A 408 -27.80 -15.11 6.19
C PHE A 408 -27.91 -16.28 5.19
N LYS A 409 -27.33 -16.13 3.99
CA LYS A 409 -27.32 -17.19 2.97
C LYS A 409 -26.48 -18.38 3.36
N VAL A 410 -25.32 -18.15 3.98
CA VAL A 410 -24.42 -19.23 4.43
C VAL A 410 -25.07 -20.02 5.56
N GLN A 411 -25.68 -19.34 6.54
CA GLN A 411 -26.35 -19.99 7.67
C GLN A 411 -27.58 -20.80 7.23
N SER A 412 -28.40 -20.25 6.34
CA SER A 412 -29.62 -20.95 5.88
C SER A 412 -29.35 -22.08 4.88
N GLU A 413 -28.38 -21.92 3.96
CA GLU A 413 -28.22 -22.84 2.84
C GLU A 413 -26.94 -23.69 2.87
N GLU A 414 -25.85 -23.22 3.47
CA GLU A 414 -24.54 -23.90 3.39
C GLU A 414 -24.20 -24.67 4.66
N ILE A 415 -24.44 -24.09 5.84
CA ILE A 415 -24.25 -24.79 7.12
C ILE A 415 -25.12 -26.05 7.19
N THR A 416 -26.36 -25.97 6.71
CA THR A 416 -27.30 -27.10 6.67
C THR A 416 -26.88 -28.20 5.70
N LYS A 417 -26.01 -27.91 4.72
CA LYS A 417 -25.44 -28.89 3.78
C LYS A 417 -24.13 -29.50 4.30
N SER A 418 -23.21 -28.67 4.80
CA SER A 418 -21.89 -29.13 5.24
C SER A 418 -21.92 -29.80 6.62
N ARG A 419 -22.91 -29.43 7.47
CA ARG A 419 -23.18 -30.04 8.79
C ARG A 419 -21.92 -30.35 9.59
N PRO A 420 -21.12 -29.31 9.94
CA PRO A 420 -19.90 -29.50 10.72
C PRO A 420 -20.22 -30.16 12.07
N PRO A 421 -19.25 -30.82 12.73
CA PRO A 421 -19.47 -31.33 14.08
C PRO A 421 -19.83 -30.19 15.04
N VAL A 422 -20.64 -30.51 16.05
CA VAL A 422 -21.14 -29.54 17.02
C VAL A 422 -20.54 -29.81 18.41
N LYS A 423 -20.30 -28.72 19.13
CA LYS A 423 -20.00 -28.74 20.56
C LYS A 423 -21.25 -28.35 21.31
N GLU A 424 -21.71 -29.20 22.22
CA GLU A 424 -22.73 -28.76 23.16
C GLU A 424 -22.16 -27.63 24.01
N ASN A 425 -22.89 -26.54 24.09
CA ASN A 425 -22.55 -25.42 24.95
C ASN A 425 -23.01 -25.80 26.37
N ARG A 426 -22.28 -26.74 26.97
CA ARG A 426 -22.38 -27.16 28.37
C ARG A 426 -21.02 -27.05 29.04
N THR A 427 -20.96 -26.38 30.17
CA THR A 427 -19.76 -26.23 31.00
C THR A 427 -19.77 -27.38 31.99
N ASN A 428 -19.23 -28.53 31.60
CA ASN A 428 -19.12 -29.64 32.54
C ASN A 428 -17.95 -29.33 33.49
N ALA A 429 -18.26 -29.12 34.77
CA ALA A 429 -17.25 -28.85 35.80
C ALA A 429 -16.20 -29.97 35.93
N LEU A 430 -16.49 -31.16 35.40
CA LEU A 430 -15.57 -32.29 35.34
C LEU A 430 -14.63 -32.26 34.12
N ASP A 431 -14.90 -31.43 33.10
CA ASP A 431 -14.02 -31.33 31.92
C ASP A 431 -12.64 -30.79 32.30
N VAL A 432 -12.59 -29.83 33.23
CA VAL A 432 -11.33 -29.29 33.77
C VAL A 432 -10.53 -30.36 34.52
N ILE A 433 -11.23 -31.30 35.17
CA ILE A 433 -10.59 -32.38 35.95
C ILE A 433 -10.15 -33.52 35.03
N GLN A 434 -10.89 -33.81 33.96
CA GLN A 434 -10.51 -34.80 32.94
C GLN A 434 -9.36 -34.29 32.06
N ALA A 435 -9.30 -32.98 31.78
CA ALA A 435 -8.23 -32.36 31.02
C ALA A 435 -6.85 -32.54 31.68
N ASP A 436 -6.77 -32.48 33.01
CA ASP A 436 -5.53 -32.69 33.77
C ASP A 436 -5.05 -34.14 33.80
N LEU A 437 -5.95 -35.11 33.61
CA LEU A 437 -5.67 -36.54 33.81
C LEU A 437 -5.28 -37.27 32.52
N ALA A 438 -5.71 -36.79 31.35
CA ALA A 438 -5.57 -37.53 30.09
C ALA A 438 -4.54 -36.95 29.11
N GLY A 439 -4.12 -35.69 29.22
CA GLY A 439 -3.17 -35.07 28.28
C GLY A 439 -3.57 -35.14 26.79
N LEU A 440 -4.80 -35.54 26.50
CA LEU A 440 -5.39 -35.71 25.18
C LEU A 440 -6.64 -34.82 25.14
N GLU A 441 -6.50 -33.68 24.48
CA GLU A 441 -7.59 -32.78 24.14
C GLU A 441 -8.44 -33.39 23.00
N GLU A 442 -9.13 -34.49 23.26
CA GLU A 442 -10.30 -34.82 22.45
C GLU A 442 -11.52 -34.23 23.14
N GLU A 443 -11.74 -32.93 22.89
CA GLU A 443 -13.04 -32.31 23.17
C GLU A 443 -14.14 -33.20 22.60
N GLU A 444 -15.18 -33.50 23.39
CA GLU A 444 -16.26 -34.41 23.00
C GLU A 444 -16.99 -33.86 21.76
N ARG A 445 -16.61 -34.35 20.58
CA ARG A 445 -17.17 -33.99 19.29
C ARG A 445 -18.43 -34.80 19.05
N VAL A 446 -19.55 -34.13 18.85
CA VAL A 446 -20.81 -34.79 18.50
C VAL A 446 -21.15 -34.45 17.05
N ASP A 447 -21.43 -35.48 16.26
CA ASP A 447 -21.97 -35.28 14.91
C ASP A 447 -23.27 -34.45 14.99
N TRP A 448 -23.44 -33.49 14.08
CA TRP A 448 -24.62 -32.60 14.07
C TRP A 448 -25.94 -33.36 14.17
N ASP A 449 -26.10 -34.40 13.35
CA ASP A 449 -27.31 -35.22 13.35
C ASP A 449 -27.40 -36.16 14.57
N ALA A 450 -26.28 -36.52 15.21
CA ALA A 450 -26.29 -37.28 16.46
C ALA A 450 -26.80 -36.43 17.64
N PHE A 451 -26.36 -35.17 17.72
CA PHE A 451 -26.87 -34.22 18.72
C PHE A 451 -28.39 -34.02 18.59
N LEU A 452 -28.90 -33.86 17.36
CA LEU A 452 -30.33 -33.71 17.10
C LEU A 452 -31.15 -34.99 17.31
N LYS A 453 -30.53 -36.17 17.29
CA LYS A 453 -31.20 -37.45 17.57
C LYS A 453 -31.51 -37.64 19.05
N GLU A 454 -30.72 -37.04 19.93
CA GLU A 454 -30.79 -37.33 21.36
C GLU A 454 -32.18 -37.07 21.99
N PRO A 455 -32.89 -35.97 21.65
CA PRO A 455 -34.26 -35.78 22.14
C PRO A 455 -35.28 -36.78 21.55
N ILE A 456 -34.98 -37.38 20.39
CA ILE A 456 -35.87 -38.29 19.65
C ILE A 456 -35.70 -39.74 20.13
N GLY A 457 -34.48 -40.13 20.50
CA GLY A 457 -34.12 -41.51 20.82
C GLY A 457 -34.77 -42.09 22.07
N PRO A 458 -34.65 -43.42 22.26
CA PRO A 458 -35.23 -44.13 23.40
C PRO A 458 -34.45 -43.84 24.69
N PHE A 459 -34.73 -42.74 25.37
CA PHE A 459 -34.23 -42.38 26.71
C PHE A 459 -32.73 -42.62 26.99
N ASP A 460 -31.88 -42.65 25.96
CA ASP A 460 -30.42 -42.78 26.12
C ASP A 460 -29.91 -41.48 26.73
N GLY A 461 -29.79 -41.47 28.06
CA GLY A 461 -29.29 -40.34 28.84
C GLY A 461 -30.27 -39.19 29.11
N VAL A 462 -31.33 -39.01 28.31
CA VAL A 462 -32.28 -37.91 28.49
C VAL A 462 -33.33 -38.26 29.55
N VAL A 463 -33.14 -37.73 30.77
CA VAL A 463 -34.11 -37.81 31.87
C VAL A 463 -35.30 -36.91 31.55
N THR A 464 -36.35 -37.49 30.95
CA THR A 464 -37.62 -36.79 30.77
C THR A 464 -38.41 -36.75 32.08
N PRO A 465 -39.36 -35.81 32.25
CA PRO A 465 -40.24 -35.78 33.42
C PRO A 465 -41.06 -37.06 33.64
N PHE A 466 -41.29 -37.85 32.59
CA PHE A 466 -42.00 -39.13 32.63
C PHE A 466 -41.07 -40.35 32.60
N SER A 467 -39.75 -40.13 32.67
CA SER A 467 -38.78 -41.21 32.80
C SER A 467 -38.95 -41.94 34.14
N LEU A 468 -38.48 -43.18 34.19
CA LEU A 468 -38.44 -43.99 35.42
C LEU A 468 -37.73 -43.27 36.57
N ALA A 469 -36.74 -42.43 36.26
CA ALA A 469 -35.98 -41.66 37.24
C ALA A 469 -36.81 -40.56 37.93
N SER A 470 -37.88 -40.07 37.29
CA SER A 470 -38.72 -38.97 37.79
C SER A 470 -39.96 -39.46 38.56
N LEU A 471 -40.32 -40.74 38.46
CA LEU A 471 -41.47 -41.34 39.14
C LEU A 471 -41.19 -41.68 40.61
N ALA A 472 -42.17 -41.46 41.49
CA ALA A 472 -42.05 -41.79 42.91
C ALA A 472 -41.88 -43.31 43.16
N PRO A 473 -41.16 -43.72 44.22
CA PRO A 473 -41.05 -45.13 44.59
C PRO A 473 -42.43 -45.77 44.76
N GLY A 474 -42.70 -46.89 44.06
CA GLY A 474 -44.00 -47.58 44.07
C GLY A 474 -44.95 -47.23 42.92
N GLN A 475 -44.74 -46.10 42.23
CA GLN A 475 -45.59 -45.66 41.10
C GLN A 475 -45.02 -46.10 39.74
N VAL A 476 -43.84 -46.74 39.74
CA VAL A 476 -43.21 -47.32 38.53
C VAL A 476 -44.09 -48.43 37.94
N MET A 477 -44.67 -49.28 38.79
CA MET A 477 -45.52 -50.41 38.37
C MET A 477 -46.87 -49.99 37.78
N ALA A 478 -47.27 -48.73 37.95
CA ALA A 478 -48.52 -48.21 37.39
C ALA A 478 -48.43 -47.86 35.88
N GLY A 479 -47.23 -48.00 35.28
CA GLY A 479 -47.03 -47.84 33.84
C GLY A 479 -47.20 -46.41 33.33
N PHE A 480 -47.09 -45.40 34.21
CA PHE A 480 -47.25 -43.99 33.82
C PHE A 480 -46.18 -43.51 32.82
N HIS A 481 -45.03 -44.17 32.77
CA HIS A 481 -43.97 -43.94 31.79
C HIS A 481 -44.27 -44.55 30.41
N GLU A 482 -45.30 -45.40 30.28
CA GLU A 482 -45.69 -46.01 29.00
C GLU A 482 -46.90 -45.31 28.38
N LYS A 483 -47.68 -44.58 29.19
CA LYS A 483 -48.92 -43.89 28.78
C LYS A 483 -48.67 -42.43 28.40
N MET A 484 -47.63 -42.18 27.60
CA MET A 484 -47.32 -40.83 27.11
C MET A 484 -47.50 -40.74 25.59
N LYS A 485 -48.04 -39.61 25.14
CA LYS A 485 -48.09 -39.23 23.72
C LYS A 485 -47.02 -38.19 23.47
N SER A 486 -46.02 -38.54 22.67
CA SER A 486 -44.94 -37.62 22.32
C SER A 486 -45.28 -36.86 21.04
N HIS A 487 -45.18 -35.54 21.10
CA HIS A 487 -45.28 -34.68 19.93
C HIS A 487 -43.87 -34.19 19.56
N PHE A 488 -43.49 -34.42 18.31
CA PHE A 488 -42.16 -34.08 17.80
C PHE A 488 -42.29 -33.00 16.72
N VAL A 489 -41.47 -31.96 16.82
CA VAL A 489 -41.18 -31.03 15.72
C VAL A 489 -39.73 -31.25 15.32
N VAL A 490 -39.51 -31.77 14.11
CA VAL A 490 -38.18 -32.21 13.65
C VAL A 490 -37.89 -31.77 12.22
N PRO A 491 -36.62 -31.66 11.81
CA PRO A 491 -36.28 -31.49 10.41
C PRO A 491 -36.77 -32.68 9.58
N LYS A 492 -37.16 -32.44 8.32
CA LYS A 492 -37.71 -33.48 7.43
C LYS A 492 -36.83 -34.73 7.32
N ARG A 493 -35.49 -34.61 7.39
CA ARG A 493 -34.57 -35.76 7.35
C ARG A 493 -34.71 -36.72 8.55
N MET A 494 -35.26 -36.23 9.66
CA MET A 494 -35.41 -36.95 10.93
C MET A 494 -36.81 -37.52 11.14
N GLU A 495 -37.72 -37.32 10.18
CA GLU A 495 -39.12 -37.77 10.24
C GLU A 495 -39.24 -39.27 10.52
N ALA A 496 -38.45 -40.08 9.82
CA ALA A 496 -38.47 -41.54 9.98
C ALA A 496 -38.04 -41.99 11.39
N LEU A 497 -37.12 -41.26 12.03
CA LEU A 497 -36.64 -41.54 13.39
C LEU A 497 -37.64 -41.09 14.45
N ALA A 498 -38.34 -39.97 14.22
CA ALA A 498 -39.39 -39.53 15.13
C ALA A 498 -40.65 -40.41 15.03
N ALA A 499 -40.98 -40.87 13.82
CA ALA A 499 -42.13 -41.72 13.55
C ALA A 499 -41.98 -43.16 14.06
N SER A 500 -40.76 -43.62 14.37
CA SER A 500 -40.54 -44.93 14.98
C SER A 500 -40.94 -45.00 16.46
N ASN A 501 -41.21 -43.85 17.10
CA ASN A 501 -41.68 -43.82 18.48
C ASN A 501 -43.19 -44.17 18.55
N PRO A 502 -43.61 -45.01 19.52
CA PRO A 502 -45.01 -45.39 19.68
C PRO A 502 -45.88 -44.17 20.01
N ASP A 503 -47.07 -44.10 19.41
CA ASP A 503 -48.06 -43.01 19.58
C ASP A 503 -47.52 -41.58 19.34
N ALA A 504 -46.44 -41.47 18.56
CA ALA A 504 -45.81 -40.19 18.25
C ALA A 504 -46.58 -39.39 17.18
N ARG A 505 -46.84 -38.12 17.45
CA ARG A 505 -47.30 -37.16 16.43
C ARG A 505 -46.11 -36.35 15.94
N VAL A 506 -45.75 -36.50 14.67
CA VAL A 506 -44.58 -35.83 14.07
C VAL A 506 -45.04 -34.69 13.17
N GLU A 507 -44.51 -33.50 13.42
CA GLU A 507 -44.58 -32.34 12.53
C GLU A 507 -43.18 -32.03 11.99
N THR A 508 -43.08 -31.84 10.68
CA THR A 508 -41.80 -31.61 10.03
C THR A 508 -41.72 -30.21 9.43
N TYR A 509 -40.52 -29.64 9.47
CA TYR A 509 -40.21 -28.43 8.72
C TYR A 509 -39.16 -28.73 7.65
N ASN A 510 -39.20 -27.92 6.57
CA ASN A 510 -38.22 -28.04 5.51
C ASN A 510 -36.94 -27.31 5.92
N GLU A 511 -35.80 -27.99 5.88
CA GLU A 511 -34.48 -27.43 6.17
C GLU A 511 -34.10 -26.30 5.21
N SER A 512 -34.66 -26.32 3.99
CA SER A 512 -34.48 -25.22 3.04
C SER A 512 -35.34 -23.99 3.36
N ALA A 513 -36.18 -24.03 4.40
CA ALA A 513 -37.01 -22.91 4.81
C ALA A 513 -36.23 -21.95 5.71
N ASN A 514 -35.18 -21.32 5.18
CA ASN A 514 -34.46 -20.15 5.74
C ASN A 514 -34.34 -20.06 7.27
N LEU A 515 -34.12 -21.18 7.96
CA LEU A 515 -33.89 -21.21 9.39
C LEU A 515 -32.37 -21.19 9.60
N PRO A 516 -31.84 -20.28 10.43
CA PRO A 516 -30.40 -20.19 10.70
C PRO A 516 -29.89 -21.30 11.62
N MET A 517 -30.79 -22.19 12.09
CA MET A 517 -30.50 -23.28 13.02
C MET A 517 -31.46 -24.45 12.78
N ASP A 518 -31.02 -25.65 13.14
CA ASP A 518 -31.90 -26.80 13.27
C ASP A 518 -32.45 -26.89 14.70
N ILE A 519 -33.73 -27.22 14.81
CA ILE A 519 -34.45 -27.30 16.08
C ILE A 519 -35.14 -28.65 16.14
N VAL A 520 -35.00 -29.34 17.28
CA VAL A 520 -35.78 -30.52 17.62
C VAL A 520 -36.54 -30.21 18.89
N ILE A 521 -37.87 -30.28 18.82
CA ILE A 521 -38.74 -30.10 19.97
C ILE A 521 -39.44 -31.43 20.23
N ARG A 522 -39.33 -31.92 21.47
CA ARG A 522 -40.13 -33.02 21.99
C ARG A 522 -41.03 -32.50 23.09
N MET A 523 -42.32 -32.75 22.95
CA MET A 523 -43.33 -32.45 23.96
C MET A 523 -44.04 -33.75 24.33
N ASP A 524 -43.81 -34.24 25.54
CA ASP A 524 -44.49 -35.42 26.06
C ASP A 524 -45.77 -34.98 26.79
N LEU A 525 -46.92 -35.51 26.36
CA LEU A 525 -48.20 -35.35 27.04
C LEU A 525 -48.60 -36.65 27.72
N SER A 526 -48.82 -36.59 29.03
CA SER A 526 -49.39 -37.70 29.80
C SER A 526 -50.88 -37.50 30.05
N ASP A 527 -51.58 -38.60 30.33
CA ASP A 527 -52.91 -38.55 30.91
C ASP A 527 -52.86 -37.98 32.35
N LYS A 528 -54.02 -37.72 32.96
CA LYS A 528 -54.09 -37.15 34.32
C LYS A 528 -53.28 -37.98 35.32
N LEU A 529 -52.16 -37.42 35.77
CA LEU A 529 -51.31 -38.02 36.79
C LEU A 529 -51.70 -37.56 38.20
N PRO A 530 -51.75 -38.46 39.19
CA PRO A 530 -51.98 -38.04 40.55
C PRO A 530 -50.72 -37.32 41.09
N PRO A 531 -50.86 -36.29 41.95
CA PRO A 531 -49.75 -35.46 42.41
C PRO A 531 -48.62 -36.21 43.15
N HIS A 532 -48.89 -37.42 43.65
CA HIS A 532 -47.91 -38.28 44.32
C HIS A 532 -47.10 -39.17 43.37
N ALA A 533 -47.40 -39.16 42.05
CA ALA A 533 -46.71 -40.00 41.07
C ALA A 533 -45.30 -39.49 40.71
N ILE A 534 -45.00 -38.20 40.94
CA ILE A 534 -43.74 -37.57 40.56
C ILE A 534 -42.93 -37.23 41.81
N LYS A 535 -41.61 -37.50 41.79
CA LYS A 535 -40.70 -37.30 42.94
C LYS A 535 -40.64 -35.86 43.48
N ILE A 536 -41.03 -34.87 42.68
CA ILE A 536 -40.96 -33.43 43.00
C ILE A 536 -41.91 -33.05 44.16
N ASN A 537 -42.91 -33.89 44.49
CA ASN A 537 -43.88 -33.59 45.55
C ASN A 537 -43.76 -34.57 46.75
N PRO A 538 -42.78 -34.37 47.65
CA PRO A 538 -42.53 -35.27 48.78
C PRO A 538 -43.67 -35.31 49.81
N SER A 539 -44.54 -34.28 49.83
CA SER A 539 -45.67 -34.15 50.75
C SER A 539 -46.78 -35.16 50.50
N ALA A 540 -46.97 -35.57 49.23
CA ALA A 540 -48.04 -36.48 48.81
C ALA A 540 -47.61 -37.96 48.84
N ALA A 541 -46.30 -38.24 48.87
CA ALA A 541 -45.76 -39.60 49.00
C ALA A 541 -45.96 -40.20 50.40
N ARG A 542 -46.26 -39.37 51.42
CA ARG A 542 -46.53 -39.83 52.79
C ARG A 542 -47.97 -40.33 53.01
N SER A 543 -48.89 -40.07 52.08
CA SER A 543 -50.32 -40.37 52.25
C SER A 543 -50.84 -41.48 51.34
N ALA A 544 -50.00 -42.08 50.49
CA ALA A 544 -50.37 -43.25 49.71
C ALA A 544 -50.00 -44.52 50.49
N GLU A 545 -50.96 -45.06 51.25
CA GLU A 545 -50.86 -46.44 51.74
C GLU A 545 -50.71 -47.41 50.55
N PRO A 546 -49.85 -48.44 50.66
CA PRO A 546 -49.71 -49.44 49.62
C PRO A 546 -51.05 -50.18 49.45
N THR A 547 -51.61 -50.13 48.25
CA THR A 547 -52.82 -50.88 47.92
C THR A 547 -52.51 -52.38 48.09
N PRO A 548 -53.24 -53.12 48.95
CA PRO A 548 -52.94 -54.52 49.17
C PRO A 548 -53.30 -55.33 47.92
N ILE A 549 -52.36 -56.18 47.52
CA ILE A 549 -52.54 -57.19 46.48
C ILE A 549 -53.63 -58.16 46.97
N SER A 550 -54.82 -58.10 46.37
CA SER A 550 -55.87 -59.10 46.61
C SER A 550 -55.43 -60.43 46.00
N ARG A 551 -55.09 -61.41 46.85
CA ARG A 551 -55.04 -62.82 46.45
C ARG A 551 -56.47 -63.28 46.08
N PRO A 552 -56.65 -64.09 45.03
CA PRO A 552 -57.95 -64.69 44.75
C PRO A 552 -58.32 -65.64 45.89
N VAL A 553 -59.53 -65.46 46.42
CA VAL A 553 -60.19 -66.35 47.39
C VAL A 553 -60.47 -67.67 46.67
N ILE A 554 -60.00 -68.77 47.25
CA ILE A 554 -60.44 -70.12 46.91
C ILE A 554 -61.67 -70.35 47.79
N ASP A 555 -62.84 -70.44 47.16
CA ASP A 555 -64.07 -70.84 47.82
C ASP A 555 -63.99 -72.35 48.11
N ASP A 556 -64.01 -72.71 49.40
CA ASP A 556 -64.32 -74.07 49.84
C ASP A 556 -65.87 -74.18 49.84
N GLU A 557 -66.42 -74.85 48.82
CA GLU A 557 -67.80 -75.32 48.82
C GLU A 557 -67.91 -76.53 49.77
N GLU A 558 -68.61 -76.33 50.88
CA GLU A 558 -69.22 -77.41 51.66
C GLU A 558 -70.39 -77.98 50.84
N ASP A 559 -70.22 -79.20 50.33
CA ASP A 559 -71.32 -80.05 49.85
C ASP A 559 -71.90 -80.86 51.02
N ASP A 560 -73.19 -80.64 51.30
CA ASP A 560 -74.08 -81.54 52.04
C ASP A 560 -74.43 -82.75 51.14
N ASP A 561 -73.91 -83.94 51.46
CA ASP A 561 -74.63 -85.25 51.49
C ASP A 561 -73.71 -86.40 51.97
#